data_AF-I3I8U5-F1
#
_entry.id   AF-I3I8U5-F1
#
_cell.length_a   1.000
_cell.length_b   1.000
_cell.length_c   1.000
_cell.angle_alpha   90.00
_cell.angle_beta   90.00
_cell.angle_gamma   90.00
#
_symmetry.space_group_name_H-M   'P 1'
#
loop_
_entity.id
_entity.type
_entity.pdbx_description
1 polymer ?
#
loop_
_entity_poly.entity_id
_entity_poly.type
_entity_poly.pdbx_seq_one_letter_code
_entity_poly.pdbx_strand_id
1 'polypeptide(L)'
;MRNKKAVLYFVFIFCLFASACSQAVVIDFDDLERDYPDQVMQLTDQYANKGVIFDNAYLASWPSENSITGPGFSFSFVGELPVYVSFVLNNLDELKNSVLATGPNNFLEILSTEGGVWGMSTENSTRYIPNQKITLQAEFGISYVHVASQTTPYLDDLVFHYATEVPEPEVLILFLIGLLSMAIRRLNIIFILNRYSSIK
;
A
#
# COMPACT_ATOMS: atom_id res chain seq x y z
N MET A 1 37.58 -26.09 9.37
CA MET A 1 37.32 -25.03 8.37
C MET A 1 35.84 -24.87 7.97
N ARG A 2 34.87 -25.64 8.50
CA ARG A 2 33.47 -25.67 7.99
C ARG A 2 32.53 -24.55 8.48
N ASN A 3 32.88 -23.80 9.54
CA ASN A 3 31.91 -22.91 10.22
C ASN A 3 31.93 -21.43 9.79
N LYS A 4 32.94 -20.96 9.04
CA LYS A 4 33.05 -19.51 8.70
C LYS A 4 32.04 -19.05 7.66
N LYS A 5 31.71 -19.93 6.70
CA LYS A 5 30.68 -19.65 5.69
C LYS A 5 29.29 -19.58 6.34
N ALA A 6 29.03 -20.46 7.32
CA ALA A 6 27.75 -20.50 8.04
C ALA A 6 27.46 -19.21 8.82
N VAL A 7 28.47 -18.60 9.47
CA VAL A 7 28.29 -17.33 10.19
C VAL A 7 27.99 -16.18 9.24
N LEU A 8 28.66 -16.11 8.08
CA LEU A 8 28.41 -15.08 7.08
C LEU A 8 26.99 -15.20 6.49
N TYR A 9 26.55 -16.42 6.17
CA TYR A 9 25.19 -16.68 5.72
C TYR A 9 24.16 -16.34 6.79
N PHE A 10 24.42 -16.68 8.05
CA PHE A 10 23.52 -16.36 9.17
C PHE A 10 23.37 -14.85 9.36
N VAL A 11 24.46 -14.08 9.29
CA VAL A 11 24.42 -12.61 9.40
C VAL A 11 23.69 -11.96 8.22
N PHE A 12 23.91 -12.46 7.00
CA PHE A 12 23.19 -11.98 5.81
C PHE A 12 21.68 -12.26 5.90
N ILE A 13 21.31 -13.46 6.35
CA ILE A 13 19.91 -13.84 6.58
C ILE A 13 19.29 -12.96 7.68
N PHE A 14 20.01 -12.72 8.78
CA PHE A 14 19.53 -11.85 9.87
C PHE A 14 19.32 -10.41 9.42
N CYS A 15 20.21 -9.84 8.59
CA CYS A 15 20.03 -8.50 8.04
C CYS A 15 18.82 -8.41 7.09
N LEU A 16 18.55 -9.46 6.29
CA LEU A 16 17.37 -9.51 5.43
C LEU A 16 16.06 -9.52 6.23
N PHE A 17 16.04 -10.12 7.43
CA PHE A 17 14.86 -10.13 8.30
C PHE A 17 14.65 -8.81 9.06
N ALA A 18 15.69 -8.00 9.24
CA ALA A 18 15.62 -6.74 9.99
C ALA A 18 15.12 -5.54 9.14
N SER A 19 15.11 -5.64 7.81
CA SER A 19 14.90 -4.49 6.91
C SER A 19 13.49 -4.38 6.29
N ALA A 20 12.49 -5.15 6.73
CA ALA A 20 11.20 -5.19 6.04
C ALA A 20 10.00 -5.12 7.00
N CYS A 21 9.55 -3.91 7.30
CA CYS A 21 8.17 -3.70 7.72
C CYS A 21 7.56 -2.60 6.85
N SER A 22 7.27 -2.94 5.59
CA SER A 22 6.34 -2.12 4.80
C SER A 22 4.93 -2.53 5.22
N GLN A 23 4.21 -1.62 5.86
CA GLN A 23 2.84 -1.85 6.29
C GLN A 23 1.89 -1.43 5.16
N ALA A 24 1.37 -2.42 4.44
CA ALA A 24 0.25 -2.23 3.53
C ALA A 24 -1.05 -2.53 4.27
N VAL A 25 -2.04 -1.65 4.11
CA VAL A 25 -3.40 -1.83 4.59
C VAL A 25 -4.27 -2.21 3.38
N VAL A 26 -5.10 -3.24 3.54
CA VAL A 26 -6.03 -3.73 2.53
C VAL A 26 -7.43 -3.74 3.15
N ILE A 27 -8.41 -3.22 2.41
CA ILE A 27 -9.82 -3.19 2.79
C ILE A 27 -10.64 -3.68 1.58
N ASP A 28 -11.30 -4.82 1.75
CA ASP A 28 -12.19 -5.50 0.80
C ASP A 28 -13.68 -5.35 1.16
N PHE A 29 -13.98 -4.58 2.22
CA PHE A 29 -15.34 -4.27 2.71
C PHE A 29 -16.21 -5.45 3.16
N ASP A 30 -15.78 -6.68 2.94
CA ASP A 30 -16.47 -7.91 3.32
C ASP A 30 -16.47 -8.17 4.84
N ASP A 31 -15.61 -7.48 5.59
CA ASP A 31 -15.56 -7.55 7.06
C ASP A 31 -16.74 -6.84 7.75
N LEU A 32 -17.55 -6.08 7.01
CA LEU A 32 -18.76 -5.44 7.52
C LEU A 32 -20.00 -6.30 7.26
N GLU A 33 -20.55 -6.87 8.33
CA GLU A 33 -21.85 -7.54 8.29
C GLU A 33 -22.99 -6.50 8.23
N ARG A 34 -24.00 -6.78 7.39
CA ARG A 34 -25.26 -6.02 7.36
C ARG A 34 -26.36 -6.85 8.01
N ASP A 35 -27.19 -6.20 8.83
CA ASP A 35 -28.35 -6.85 9.45
C ASP A 35 -29.36 -7.35 8.40
N TYR A 36 -29.45 -6.65 7.26
CA TYR A 36 -30.34 -6.99 6.14
C TYR A 36 -29.70 -6.70 4.77
N PRO A 37 -29.94 -7.53 3.74
CA PRO A 37 -29.35 -7.36 2.40
C PRO A 37 -29.80 -6.09 1.68
N ASP A 38 -30.97 -5.56 2.04
CA ASP A 38 -31.57 -4.38 1.42
C ASP A 38 -31.17 -3.07 2.14
N GLN A 39 -30.44 -3.18 3.25
CA GLN A 39 -30.08 -2.03 4.07
C GLN A 39 -28.87 -1.31 3.46
N VAL A 40 -29.09 -0.07 3.07
CA VAL A 40 -27.99 0.84 2.74
C VAL A 40 -27.37 1.30 4.07
N MET A 41 -26.13 0.92 4.32
CA MET A 41 -25.39 1.34 5.50
C MET A 41 -24.43 2.47 5.11
N GLN A 42 -24.57 3.62 5.76
CA GLN A 42 -23.61 4.71 5.55
C GLN A 42 -22.27 4.34 6.19
N LEU A 43 -21.20 4.45 5.41
CA LEU A 43 -19.83 4.25 5.87
C LEU A 43 -19.23 5.59 6.29
N THR A 44 -18.73 5.64 7.52
CA THR A 44 -18.13 6.83 8.14
C THR A 44 -16.80 6.44 8.78
N ASP A 45 -16.79 6.05 10.05
CA ASP A 45 -15.59 5.84 10.87
C ASP A 45 -15.25 4.37 11.15
N GLN A 46 -15.94 3.41 10.52
CA GLN A 46 -15.76 1.97 10.78
C GLN A 46 -14.31 1.49 10.52
N TYR A 47 -13.58 2.17 9.63
CA TYR A 47 -12.19 1.89 9.31
C TYR A 47 -11.19 2.93 9.86
N ALA A 48 -11.63 3.79 10.78
CA ALA A 48 -10.76 4.82 11.36
C ALA A 48 -9.55 4.21 12.07
N ASN A 49 -9.71 3.02 12.68
CA ASN A 49 -8.61 2.25 13.28
C ASN A 49 -7.58 1.72 12.26
N LYS A 50 -7.97 1.57 10.99
CA LYS A 50 -7.09 1.23 9.86
C LYS A 50 -6.48 2.48 9.21
N GLY A 51 -6.88 3.68 9.64
CA GLY A 51 -6.33 4.96 9.17
C GLY A 51 -7.16 5.67 8.10
N VAL A 52 -8.42 5.27 7.87
CA VAL A 52 -9.28 5.88 6.84
C VAL A 52 -10.69 6.15 7.35
N ILE A 53 -11.24 7.30 6.97
CA ILE A 53 -12.61 7.72 7.27
C ILE A 53 -13.30 8.03 5.95
N PHE A 54 -14.56 7.64 5.83
CA PHE A 54 -15.37 7.85 4.65
C PHE A 54 -16.40 8.96 4.87
N ASP A 55 -16.77 9.64 3.78
CA ASP A 55 -17.82 10.64 3.75
C ASP A 55 -18.69 10.48 2.49
N ASN A 56 -20.00 10.65 2.68
CA ASN A 56 -21.04 10.39 1.69
C ASN A 56 -20.92 9.02 0.98
N ALA A 57 -20.30 8.06 1.65
CA ALA A 57 -20.08 6.70 1.16
C ALA A 57 -21.09 5.74 1.80
N TYR A 58 -21.54 4.78 1.02
CA TYR A 58 -22.50 3.77 1.45
C TYR A 58 -21.99 2.38 1.09
N LEU A 59 -22.14 1.43 2.00
CA LEU A 59 -21.87 0.03 1.75
C LEU A 59 -23.02 -0.55 0.92
N ALA A 60 -22.70 -1.12 -0.23
CA ALA A 60 -23.60 -1.89 -1.05
C ALA A 60 -23.06 -3.32 -1.20
N SER A 61 -23.88 -4.34 -0.92
CA SER A 61 -23.51 -5.71 -1.29
C SER A 61 -24.07 -6.07 -2.65
N TRP A 62 -23.20 -6.66 -3.44
CA TRP A 62 -23.55 -7.50 -4.55
C TRP A 62 -23.69 -8.95 -4.04
N PRO A 63 -24.28 -9.87 -4.82
CA PRO A 63 -24.55 -11.24 -4.37
C PRO A 63 -23.36 -12.04 -3.82
N SER A 64 -22.12 -11.55 -4.03
CA SER A 64 -20.89 -12.19 -3.56
C SER A 64 -19.93 -11.30 -2.76
N GLU A 65 -20.01 -9.97 -2.87
CA GLU A 65 -18.96 -9.05 -2.41
C GLU A 65 -19.56 -7.70 -1.97
N ASN A 66 -18.98 -7.09 -0.94
CA ASN A 66 -19.29 -5.74 -0.48
C ASN A 66 -18.46 -4.70 -1.24
N SER A 67 -19.07 -3.56 -1.54
CA SER A 67 -18.38 -2.44 -2.20
C SER A 67 -18.89 -1.10 -1.66
N ILE A 68 -18.08 -0.06 -1.84
CA ILE A 68 -18.49 1.30 -1.54
C ILE A 68 -19.19 1.91 -2.74
N THR A 69 -20.28 2.63 -2.49
CA THR A 69 -21.03 3.36 -3.50
C THR A 69 -21.60 4.69 -2.97
N GLY A 70 -22.13 5.52 -3.86
CA GLY A 70 -22.80 6.78 -3.55
C GLY A 70 -22.89 7.71 -4.75
N PRO A 71 -23.71 8.77 -4.73
CA PRO A 71 -23.80 9.74 -5.84
C PRO A 71 -22.50 10.54 -6.08
N GLY A 72 -21.54 10.37 -5.18
CA GLY A 72 -20.21 10.97 -5.16
C GLY A 72 -19.74 10.86 -3.72
N PHE A 73 -18.63 10.17 -3.48
CA PHE A 73 -18.16 9.87 -2.14
C PHE A 73 -16.70 10.23 -1.99
N SER A 74 -16.24 10.31 -0.75
CA SER A 74 -14.86 10.60 -0.45
C SER A 74 -14.36 9.79 0.72
N PHE A 75 -13.04 9.72 0.81
CA PHE A 75 -12.37 9.21 1.98
C PHE A 75 -11.14 10.03 2.29
N SER A 76 -10.87 10.18 3.58
CA SER A 76 -9.72 10.89 4.11
C SER A 76 -8.89 9.98 5.00
N PHE A 77 -7.58 10.14 4.95
CA PHE A 77 -6.66 9.39 5.79
C PHE A 77 -6.43 10.14 7.10
N VAL A 78 -6.38 9.39 8.20
CA VAL A 78 -6.14 9.91 9.55
C VAL A 78 -4.85 9.34 10.13
N GLY A 79 -4.13 10.19 10.87
CA GLY A 79 -2.81 9.84 11.40
C GLY A 79 -1.71 10.07 10.36
N GLU A 80 -0.91 9.04 10.09
CA GLU A 80 0.11 9.09 9.03
C GLU A 80 -0.58 9.12 7.66
N LEU A 81 -0.01 9.86 6.69
CA LEU A 81 -0.60 9.95 5.35
C LEU A 81 0.04 8.90 4.42
N PRO A 82 -0.76 8.10 3.71
CA PRO A 82 -0.22 7.12 2.78
C PRO A 82 0.41 7.80 1.57
N VAL A 83 1.58 7.32 1.14
CA VAL A 83 2.26 7.79 -0.08
C VAL A 83 1.74 7.10 -1.34
N TYR A 84 0.99 6.02 -1.16
CA TYR A 84 0.39 5.25 -2.23
C TYR A 84 -1.00 4.83 -1.83
N VAL A 85 -1.94 5.02 -2.75
CA VAL A 85 -3.32 4.56 -2.62
C VAL A 85 -3.72 3.93 -3.95
N SER A 86 -4.32 2.74 -3.91
CA SER A 86 -4.93 2.11 -5.07
C SER A 86 -6.25 1.48 -4.71
N PHE A 87 -7.16 1.45 -5.66
CA PHE A 87 -8.46 0.82 -5.52
C PHE A 87 -9.01 0.46 -6.90
N VAL A 88 -9.98 -0.43 -6.93
CA VAL A 88 -10.72 -0.80 -8.15
C VAL A 88 -11.96 0.08 -8.23
N LEU A 89 -12.20 0.66 -9.40
CA LEU A 89 -13.36 1.50 -9.65
C LEU A 89 -14.18 0.97 -10.82
N ASN A 90 -15.50 0.94 -10.64
CA ASN A 90 -16.47 0.44 -11.60
C ASN A 90 -17.67 1.41 -11.68
N ASN A 91 -18.48 1.31 -12.73
CA ASN A 91 -19.74 2.00 -12.90
C ASN A 91 -20.70 1.10 -13.69
N LEU A 92 -21.89 0.81 -13.13
CA LEU A 92 -22.89 -0.05 -13.78
C LEU A 92 -23.44 0.54 -15.07
N ASP A 93 -23.50 1.86 -15.18
CA ASP A 93 -24.01 2.56 -16.35
C ASP A 93 -22.92 2.73 -17.43
N GLU A 94 -21.77 2.09 -17.25
CA GLU A 94 -20.61 2.14 -18.15
C GLU A 94 -20.08 3.58 -18.38
N LEU A 95 -20.36 4.49 -17.44
CA LEU A 95 -19.95 5.88 -17.49
C LEU A 95 -18.57 6.11 -16.86
N LYS A 96 -17.96 7.19 -17.29
CA LYS A 96 -16.71 7.72 -16.76
C LYS A 96 -16.89 8.19 -15.32
N ASN A 97 -15.95 7.80 -14.48
CA ASN A 97 -15.79 8.29 -13.12
C ASN A 97 -14.57 9.23 -13.08
N SER A 98 -14.62 10.26 -12.25
CA SER A 98 -13.51 11.16 -11.98
C SER A 98 -13.02 10.97 -10.55
N VAL A 99 -11.71 10.91 -10.39
CA VAL A 99 -11.05 10.80 -9.10
C VAL A 99 -10.22 12.05 -8.89
N LEU A 100 -10.38 12.69 -7.74
CA LEU A 100 -9.57 13.82 -7.30
C LEU A 100 -8.88 13.43 -6.00
N ALA A 101 -7.55 13.51 -5.97
CA ALA A 101 -6.74 13.26 -4.79
C ALA A 101 -6.01 14.54 -4.38
N THR A 102 -5.94 14.80 -3.07
CA THR A 102 -5.23 15.95 -2.51
C THR A 102 -4.38 15.55 -1.33
N GLY A 103 -3.34 16.34 -1.07
CA GLY A 103 -2.38 16.11 0.00
C GLY A 103 -1.63 17.39 0.37
N PRO A 104 -0.66 17.29 1.30
CA PRO A 104 0.24 18.39 1.65
C PRO A 104 1.04 18.91 0.45
N ASN A 105 1.68 20.07 0.62
CA ASN A 105 2.54 20.68 -0.40
C ASN A 105 1.84 20.96 -1.74
N ASN A 106 0.53 21.26 -1.70
CA ASN A 106 -0.32 21.48 -2.88
C ASN A 106 -0.39 20.26 -3.81
N PHE A 107 -0.22 19.04 -3.29
CA PHE A 107 -0.47 17.84 -4.07
C PHE A 107 -1.93 17.82 -4.52
N LEU A 108 -2.14 17.72 -5.83
CA LEU A 108 -3.43 17.58 -6.48
C LEU A 108 -3.25 16.66 -7.68
N GLU A 109 -3.99 15.56 -7.69
CA GLU A 109 -4.03 14.64 -8.81
C GLU A 109 -5.48 14.45 -9.24
N ILE A 110 -5.74 14.53 -10.54
CA ILE A 110 -7.08 14.32 -11.11
C ILE A 110 -6.95 13.24 -12.18
N LEU A 111 -7.67 12.14 -11.97
CA LEU A 111 -7.73 11.01 -12.88
C LEU A 111 -9.17 10.82 -13.35
N SER A 112 -9.35 10.10 -14.45
CA SER A 112 -10.66 9.66 -14.90
C SER A 112 -10.56 8.27 -15.50
N THR A 113 -11.56 7.45 -15.25
CA THR A 113 -11.67 6.12 -15.86
C THR A 113 -12.11 6.23 -17.32
N GLU A 114 -11.88 5.18 -18.10
CA GLU A 114 -12.49 5.04 -19.41
C GLU A 114 -13.98 4.71 -19.28
N GLY A 115 -14.81 5.28 -20.16
CA GLY A 115 -16.26 5.11 -20.12
C GLY A 115 -17.03 6.19 -20.87
N GLY A 116 -18.34 5.98 -20.96
CA GLY A 116 -19.29 6.90 -21.55
C GLY A 116 -19.35 8.23 -20.80
N VAL A 117 -19.81 9.26 -21.50
CA VAL A 117 -20.24 10.52 -20.87
C VAL A 117 -21.73 10.66 -21.13
N TRP A 118 -22.50 10.87 -20.08
CA TRP A 118 -23.95 10.99 -20.17
C TRP A 118 -24.35 12.07 -21.17
N GLY A 119 -25.28 11.73 -22.07
CA GLY A 119 -25.74 12.64 -23.11
C GLY A 119 -24.80 12.81 -24.30
N MET A 120 -23.66 12.10 -24.35
CA MET A 120 -22.80 12.04 -25.52
C MET A 120 -23.10 10.79 -26.36
N SER A 121 -22.90 10.88 -27.68
CA SER A 121 -22.97 9.71 -28.55
C SER A 121 -21.82 8.73 -28.26
N THR A 122 -22.03 7.46 -28.61
CA THR A 122 -21.02 6.41 -28.47
C THR A 122 -19.75 6.70 -29.25
N GLU A 123 -19.85 7.32 -30.43
CA GLU A 123 -18.70 7.73 -31.25
C GLU A 123 -17.81 8.80 -30.58
N ASN A 124 -18.38 9.61 -29.69
CA ASN A 124 -17.67 10.65 -28.95
C ASN A 124 -17.30 10.23 -27.51
N SER A 125 -17.55 8.97 -27.15
CA SER A 125 -17.26 8.40 -25.84
C SER A 125 -16.08 7.43 -25.92
N THR A 126 -15.35 7.26 -24.82
CA THR A 126 -14.36 6.19 -24.74
C THR A 126 -15.04 4.88 -24.38
N ARG A 127 -14.50 3.77 -24.87
CA ARG A 127 -15.03 2.44 -24.56
C ARG A 127 -14.88 2.17 -23.07
N TYR A 128 -15.97 1.75 -22.42
CA TYR A 128 -15.94 1.35 -21.03
C TYR A 128 -15.02 0.16 -20.78
N ILE A 129 -14.24 0.25 -19.70
CA ILE A 129 -13.40 -0.84 -19.20
C ILE A 129 -13.89 -1.16 -17.77
N PRO A 130 -14.34 -2.39 -17.49
CA PRO A 130 -14.74 -2.77 -16.14
C PRO A 130 -13.53 -2.89 -15.20
N ASN A 131 -13.76 -2.71 -13.90
CA ASN A 131 -12.78 -2.93 -12.82
C ASN A 131 -11.44 -2.19 -13.05
N GLN A 132 -11.52 -0.90 -13.36
CA GLN A 132 -10.32 -0.10 -13.62
C GLN A 132 -9.60 0.18 -12.31
N LYS A 133 -8.35 -0.28 -12.23
CA LYS A 133 -7.49 0.03 -11.08
C LYS A 133 -7.01 1.47 -11.16
N ILE A 134 -7.33 2.24 -10.14
CA ILE A 134 -6.79 3.59 -9.90
C ILE A 134 -5.56 3.45 -9.02
N THR A 135 -4.53 4.24 -9.29
CA THR A 135 -3.31 4.29 -8.48
C THR A 135 -2.87 5.74 -8.36
N LEU A 136 -2.66 6.17 -7.12
CA LEU A 136 -2.27 7.52 -6.74
C LEU A 136 -0.95 7.42 -5.97
N GLN A 137 -0.03 8.36 -6.23
CA GLN A 137 1.27 8.41 -5.56
C GLN A 137 1.63 9.85 -5.17
N ALA A 138 1.99 10.05 -3.91
CA ALA A 138 2.41 11.36 -3.40
C ALA A 138 3.61 11.23 -2.46
N GLU A 139 4.64 12.05 -2.69
CA GLU A 139 5.87 12.06 -1.88
C GLU A 139 5.58 12.41 -0.41
N PHE A 140 4.67 13.35 -0.17
CA PHE A 140 4.32 13.86 1.18
C PHE A 140 3.00 13.29 1.70
N GLY A 141 2.49 12.24 1.05
CA GLY A 141 1.27 11.57 1.42
C GLY A 141 -0.01 12.16 0.80
N ILE A 142 -1.06 11.35 0.81
CA ILE A 142 -2.40 11.63 0.29
C ILE A 142 -3.31 11.81 1.50
N SER A 143 -3.95 12.97 1.63
CA SER A 143 -4.86 13.24 2.77
C SER A 143 -6.32 12.93 2.45
N TYR A 144 -6.71 13.09 1.18
CA TYR A 144 -8.12 13.02 0.78
C TYR A 144 -8.26 12.57 -0.66
N VAL A 145 -9.25 11.71 -0.91
CA VAL A 145 -9.64 11.25 -2.23
C VAL A 145 -11.15 11.42 -2.37
N HIS A 146 -11.58 12.02 -3.49
CA HIS A 146 -12.97 12.15 -3.88
C HIS A 146 -13.20 11.41 -5.18
N VAL A 147 -14.28 10.63 -5.21
CA VAL A 147 -14.78 9.95 -6.40
C VAL A 147 -16.10 10.58 -6.79
N ALA A 148 -16.13 11.16 -7.98
CA ALA A 148 -17.31 11.72 -8.60
C ALA A 148 -17.73 10.88 -9.80
N SER A 149 -19.03 10.75 -10.00
CA SER A 149 -19.60 10.14 -11.19
C SER A 149 -20.88 10.84 -11.58
N GLN A 150 -21.30 10.67 -12.83
CA GLN A 150 -22.61 11.13 -13.29
C GLN A 150 -23.75 10.21 -12.83
N THR A 151 -23.41 8.99 -12.39
CA THR A 151 -24.36 8.03 -11.83
C THR A 151 -23.79 7.43 -10.54
N THR A 152 -23.73 6.10 -10.43
CA THR A 152 -23.39 5.39 -9.20
C THR A 152 -22.08 4.63 -9.41
N PRO A 153 -20.93 5.18 -8.99
CA PRO A 153 -19.66 4.46 -9.00
C PRO A 153 -19.63 3.41 -7.87
N TYR A 154 -18.82 2.38 -8.08
CA TYR A 154 -18.52 1.36 -7.09
C TYR A 154 -17.01 1.28 -6.89
N LEU A 155 -16.57 1.32 -5.64
CA LEU A 155 -15.17 1.17 -5.25
C LEU A 155 -14.99 -0.09 -4.42
N ASP A 156 -13.93 -0.82 -4.75
CA ASP A 156 -13.52 -2.02 -4.03
C ASP A 156 -11.99 -2.12 -3.95
N ASP A 157 -11.46 -3.09 -3.20
CA ASP A 157 -10.05 -3.41 -3.06
C ASP A 157 -9.19 -2.18 -2.69
N LEU A 158 -9.58 -1.44 -1.64
CA LEU A 158 -8.82 -0.27 -1.20
C LEU A 158 -7.52 -0.72 -0.53
N VAL A 159 -6.41 -0.39 -1.18
CA VAL A 159 -5.05 -0.68 -0.71
C VAL A 159 -4.29 0.62 -0.55
N PHE A 160 -3.64 0.81 0.60
CA PHE A 160 -2.76 1.94 0.82
C PHE A 160 -1.56 1.55 1.66
N HIS A 161 -0.45 2.26 1.46
CA HIS A 161 0.75 2.10 2.28
C HIS A 161 1.41 3.44 2.55
N TYR A 162 2.07 3.48 3.69
CA TYR A 162 2.74 4.67 4.20
C TYR A 162 4.15 4.79 3.65
N ALA A 163 4.74 5.98 3.78
CA ALA A 163 6.16 6.17 3.57
C ALA A 163 6.87 5.27 4.57
N THR A 164 7.19 4.04 4.16
CA THR A 164 8.03 3.21 4.99
C THR A 164 9.39 3.89 4.95
N GLU A 165 9.80 4.52 6.05
CA GLU A 165 11.22 4.64 6.35
C GLU A 165 11.71 3.20 6.38
N VAL A 166 12.17 2.69 5.23
CA VAL A 166 12.92 1.45 5.18
C VAL A 166 14.00 1.68 6.21
N PRO A 167 14.05 0.93 7.33
CA PRO A 167 15.10 1.12 8.29
C PRO A 167 16.37 0.85 7.50
N GLU A 168 17.11 1.91 7.17
CA GLU A 168 18.39 1.72 6.52
C GLU A 168 19.13 0.76 7.43
N PRO A 169 19.66 -0.37 6.91
CA PRO A 169 20.41 -1.28 7.74
C PRO A 169 21.48 -0.43 8.44
N GLU A 170 21.35 -0.26 9.77
CA GLU A 170 22.06 0.80 10.47
C GLU A 170 23.51 0.74 10.03
N VAL A 171 24.04 1.84 9.47
CA VAL A 171 25.42 1.87 8.96
C VAL A 171 26.39 1.35 10.03
N LEU A 172 26.05 1.56 11.30
CA LEU A 172 26.68 0.99 12.47
C LEU A 172 26.72 -0.54 12.47
N ILE A 173 25.60 -1.23 12.22
CA ILE A 173 25.51 -2.69 12.14
C ILE A 173 26.36 -3.22 10.98
N LEU A 174 26.26 -2.62 9.79
CA LEU A 174 27.10 -2.99 8.64
C LEU A 174 28.59 -2.76 8.93
N PHE A 175 28.93 -1.66 9.61
CA PHE A 175 30.28 -1.33 10.03
C PHE A 175 30.81 -2.31 11.09
N LEU A 176 30.00 -2.66 12.10
CA LEU A 176 30.35 -3.64 13.13
C LEU A 176 30.54 -5.04 12.52
N ILE A 177 29.69 -5.45 11.58
CA ILE A 177 29.85 -6.70 10.83
C ILE A 177 31.17 -6.67 10.03
N GLY A 178 31.47 -5.54 9.39
CA GLY A 178 32.74 -5.30 8.71
C GLY A 178 33.94 -5.49 9.63
N LEU A 179 33.95 -4.82 10.78
CA LEU A 179 35.00 -4.94 11.79
C LEU A 179 35.14 -6.36 12.34
N LEU A 180 34.02 -7.02 12.66
CA LEU A 180 34.00 -8.38 13.17
C LEU A 180 34.61 -9.36 12.16
N SER A 181 34.28 -9.19 10.87
CA SER A 181 34.83 -10.02 9.80
C SER A 181 36.36 -9.87 9.67
N MET A 182 36.88 -8.65 9.82
CA MET A 182 38.32 -8.37 9.80
C MET A 182 39.03 -8.94 11.03
N ALA A 183 38.46 -8.79 12.22
CA ALA A 183 39.00 -9.32 13.47
C ALA A 183 39.10 -10.86 13.45
N ILE A 184 38.03 -11.53 12.98
CA ILE A 184 38.02 -12.99 12.82
C ILE A 184 39.10 -13.44 11.82
N ARG A 185 39.30 -12.71 10.72
CA ARG A 185 40.36 -13.03 9.75
C ARG A 185 41.75 -12.95 10.38
N ARG A 186 42.03 -11.89 11.16
CA ARG A 186 43.31 -11.70 11.86
C ARG A 186 43.60 -12.79 12.89
N LEU A 187 42.64 -13.11 13.75
CA LEU A 187 42.80 -14.14 14.78
C LEU A 187 43.10 -15.52 14.19
N ASN A 188 42.51 -15.84 13.04
CA ASN A 188 42.78 -17.11 12.35
C ASN A 188 44.19 -17.20 11.75
N ILE A 189 44.74 -16.09 11.24
CA ILE A 189 46.10 -16.05 10.71
C ILE A 189 47.11 -16.26 11.84
N ILE A 190 46.91 -15.58 12.97
CA ILE A 190 47.76 -15.70 14.16
C ILE A 190 47.74 -17.13 14.72
N PHE A 191 46.55 -17.75 14.80
CA PHE A 191 46.42 -19.13 15.27
C PHE A 191 47.15 -20.13 14.36
N ILE A 192 47.11 -19.94 13.03
CA ILE A 192 47.85 -20.79 12.10
C ILE A 192 49.36 -20.63 12.31
N LEU A 193 49.86 -19.39 12.41
CA LEU A 193 51.28 -19.12 12.60
C LEU A 193 51.83 -19.70 13.91
N ASN A 194 51.10 -19.58 15.02
CA ASN A 194 51.50 -20.17 16.30
C ASN A 194 51.49 -21.70 16.29
N ARG A 195 50.67 -22.33 15.45
CA ARG A 195 50.65 -23.79 15.30
C ARG A 195 51.87 -24.30 14.55
N TYR A 196 52.40 -23.53 13.60
CA TYR A 196 53.61 -23.88 12.85
C TYR A 196 54.90 -23.67 13.66
N SER A 197 54.93 -22.75 14.63
CA SER A 197 56.11 -22.54 15.47
C SER A 197 56.30 -23.60 16.57
N SER A 198 55.25 -24.36 16.91
CA SER A 198 55.27 -25.40 17.96
C SER A 198 55.63 -26.80 17.46
N ILE A 199 55.97 -26.96 16.17
CA ILE A 199 56.37 -28.25 15.54
C ILE A 199 57.89 -28.28 15.27
N LYS A 200 58.67 -27.47 15.98
CA LYS A 200 60.15 -27.54 15.97
C LYS A 200 60.66 -28.01 17.31
#